data_AF-A0A967VYE2-F1
#
_entry.id   AF-A0A967VYE2-F1
#
_cell.length_a   1.000
_cell.length_b   1.000
_cell.length_c   1.000
_cell.angle_alpha   90.00
_cell.angle_beta   90.00
_cell.angle_gamma   90.00
#
_symmetry.space_group_name_H-M   'P 1'
#
loop_
_entity.id
_entity.type
_entity.pdbx_description
1 polymer ?
#
loop_
_entity_poly.entity_id
_entity_poly.type
_entity_poly.pdbx_seq_one_letter_code
_entity_poly.pdbx_strand_id
1 'polypeptide(L)'
;MPVDFEDAEARPITEGERLVGDFAVSPDGERVAFTFRTENHRNDGYRSEIALVDVAGGEIRRLTDNAAPESSLAWHPDGERLLFR
;
A
#
# COMPACT_ATOMS: atom_id res chain seq x y z
N MET A 1 -7.97 22.66 14.17
CA MET A 1 -6.59 22.83 14.66
C MET A 1 -5.69 22.31 13.57
N PRO A 2 -4.74 23.08 13.04
CA PRO A 2 -3.74 22.52 12.12
C PRO A 2 -2.88 21.52 12.91
N VAL A 3 -2.62 20.36 12.31
CA VAL A 3 -1.60 19.43 12.82
C VAL A 3 -0.28 19.95 12.30
N ASP A 4 0.62 20.26 13.22
CA ASP A 4 1.97 20.72 12.90
C ASP A 4 2.86 19.51 12.63
N PHE A 5 3.57 19.53 11.50
CA PHE A 5 4.46 18.43 11.06
C PHE A 5 5.92 18.88 11.02
N GLU A 6 6.27 20.05 11.56
CA GLU A 6 7.60 20.65 11.41
C GLU A 6 8.74 19.77 11.98
N ASP A 7 8.43 18.90 12.94
CA ASP A 7 9.40 17.98 13.58
C ASP A 7 9.14 16.48 13.29
N ALA A 8 8.29 16.14 12.32
CA ALA A 8 7.96 14.73 12.04
C ALA A 8 9.08 14.01 11.27
N GLU A 9 9.69 13.00 11.88
CA GLU A 9 10.68 12.14 11.22
C GLU A 9 9.99 11.01 10.43
N ALA A 10 10.27 10.94 9.13
CA ALA A 10 9.76 9.88 8.28
C ALA A 10 10.54 8.58 8.51
N ARG A 11 9.83 7.48 8.80
CA ARG A 11 10.40 6.13 8.86
C ARG A 11 9.82 5.25 7.74
N PRO A 12 10.64 4.42 7.09
CA PRO A 12 10.13 3.46 6.14
C PRO A 12 9.28 2.41 6.87
N ILE A 13 8.13 2.05 6.28
CA ILE A 13 7.26 0.96 6.76
C ILE A 13 7.27 -0.26 5.84
N THR A 14 7.88 -0.12 4.66
CA THR A 14 8.09 -1.19 3.69
C THR A 14 9.59 -1.33 3.43
N GLU A 15 10.08 -2.56 3.27
CA GLU A 15 11.48 -2.85 2.93
C GLU A 15 11.60 -3.42 1.51
N GLY A 16 12.82 -3.47 0.96
CA GLY A 16 13.14 -4.09 -0.33
C GLY A 16 12.86 -3.24 -1.58
N GLU A 17 13.31 -3.73 -2.74
CA GLU A 17 13.16 -3.06 -4.04
C GLU A 17 11.73 -3.22 -4.57
N ARG A 18 10.87 -2.26 -4.19
CA ARG A 18 9.48 -2.18 -4.63
C ARG A 18 9.14 -0.76 -5.02
N LEU A 19 8.39 -0.62 -6.11
CA LEU A 19 7.80 0.65 -6.51
C LEU A 19 6.38 0.72 -5.94
N VAL A 20 6.19 1.53 -4.91
CA VAL A 20 4.86 1.82 -4.33
C VAL A 20 4.16 2.87 -5.17
N GLY A 21 2.91 2.62 -5.55
CA GLY A 21 2.12 3.51 -6.41
C GLY A 21 1.04 4.28 -5.65
N ASP A 22 0.03 3.56 -5.21
CA ASP A 22 -1.17 4.07 -4.50
C ASP A 22 -1.22 3.46 -3.10
N PHE A 23 -1.83 4.15 -2.13
CA PHE A 23 -1.98 3.64 -0.78
C PHE A 23 -3.20 4.21 -0.05
N ALA A 24 -3.70 3.44 0.91
CA ALA A 24 -4.79 3.85 1.79
C ALA A 24 -4.55 3.34 3.21
N VAL A 25 -4.77 4.21 4.19
CA VAL A 25 -4.71 3.87 5.63
C VAL A 25 -6.08 3.37 6.09
N SER A 26 -6.10 2.31 6.89
CA SER A 26 -7.33 1.76 7.45
C SER A 26 -8.05 2.77 8.34
N PRO A 27 -9.39 2.63 8.55
CA PRO A 27 -10.14 3.56 9.39
C PRO A 27 -9.65 3.63 10.85
N ASP A 28 -9.11 2.52 11.37
CA ASP A 28 -8.49 2.42 12.69
C ASP A 28 -7.08 3.03 12.76
N GLY A 29 -6.46 3.37 11.62
CA GLY A 29 -5.11 3.90 11.54
C GLY A 29 -4.00 2.88 11.77
N GLU A 30 -4.31 1.59 11.87
CA GLU A 30 -3.33 0.55 12.25
C GLU A 30 -2.64 -0.08 11.04
N ARG A 31 -3.25 -0.02 9.86
CA ARG A 31 -2.80 -0.74 8.66
C ARG A 31 -2.74 0.16 7.44
N VAL A 32 -1.79 -0.13 6.55
CA VAL A 32 -1.65 0.51 5.25
C VAL A 32 -1.81 -0.54 4.17
N ALA A 33 -2.81 -0.37 3.30
CA ALA A 33 -2.90 -1.08 2.04
C ALA A 33 -2.18 -0.26 0.97
N PHE A 34 -1.41 -0.89 0.10
CA PHE A 34 -0.68 -0.20 -0.96
C PHE A 34 -0.55 -1.07 -2.20
N THR A 35 -0.48 -0.41 -3.36
CA THR A 35 -0.09 -1.08 -4.61
C THR A 35 1.42 -1.08 -4.74
N PHE A 36 1.98 -2.20 -5.20
CA PHE A 36 3.41 -2.32 -5.46
C PHE A 36 3.69 -3.00 -6.79
N ARG A 37 4.88 -2.69 -7.33
CA ARG A 37 5.49 -3.42 -8.45
C ARG A 37 6.90 -3.82 -8.05
N THR A 38 7.28 -5.06 -8.35
CA THR A 38 8.69 -5.45 -8.37
C THR A 38 9.31 -5.04 -9.69
N GLU A 39 10.64 -4.92 -9.75
CA GLU A 39 11.31 -4.34 -10.91
C GLU A 39 10.89 -4.92 -12.27
N ASN A 40 10.88 -3.98 -13.20
CA ASN A 40 10.13 -3.91 -14.44
C ASN A 40 10.87 -4.67 -15.55
N HIS A 41 10.55 -5.94 -15.78
CA HIS A 41 10.84 -6.51 -17.10
C HIS A 41 10.01 -5.69 -18.09
N ARG A 42 10.67 -4.97 -19.03
CA ARG A 42 10.06 -4.06 -20.02
C ARG A 42 8.80 -4.59 -20.75
N ASN A 43 8.48 -5.87 -20.64
CA ASN A 43 7.36 -6.57 -21.27
C ASN A 43 6.28 -7.10 -20.29
N ASP A 44 6.40 -6.92 -18.98
CA ASP A 44 5.46 -7.54 -18.03
C ASP A 44 4.09 -6.84 -17.94
N GLY A 45 3.91 -5.76 -18.70
CA GLY A 45 2.75 -4.88 -18.56
C GLY A 45 2.84 -4.16 -17.21
N TYR A 46 2.07 -3.10 -17.04
CA TYR A 46 2.07 -2.31 -15.81
C TYR A 46 1.39 -3.04 -14.63
N ARG A 47 1.70 -4.32 -14.40
CA ARG A 47 1.15 -5.12 -13.29
C ARG A 47 1.52 -4.45 -11.98
N SER A 48 0.52 -4.14 -11.19
CA SER A 48 0.63 -3.64 -9.82
C SER A 48 -0.26 -4.50 -8.98
N GLU A 49 0.25 -4.94 -7.83
CA GLU A 49 -0.44 -5.85 -6.91
C GLU A 49 -0.71 -5.14 -5.60
N ILE A 50 -1.70 -5.60 -4.84
CA ILE A 50 -2.05 -5.04 -3.54
C ILE A 50 -1.34 -5.84 -2.43
N ALA A 51 -0.77 -5.12 -1.48
CA ALA A 51 -0.29 -5.67 -0.22
C ALA A 51 -0.76 -4.84 0.98
N LEU A 52 -0.59 -5.43 2.16
CA LEU A 52 -0.91 -4.85 3.45
C LEU A 52 0.34 -4.86 4.34
N VAL A 53 0.53 -3.81 5.12
CA VAL A 53 1.52 -3.74 6.21
C VAL A 53 0.93 -3.00 7.40
N ASP A 54 1.37 -3.32 8.61
CA ASP A 54 1.04 -2.54 9.79
C ASP A 54 1.73 -1.17 9.73
N VAL A 55 1.09 -0.14 10.28
CA VAL A 55 1.68 1.21 10.38
C VAL A 55 2.96 1.17 11.20
N ALA A 56 3.08 0.27 12.18
CA ALA A 56 4.32 0.03 12.93
C ALA A 56 5.48 -0.48 12.05
N GLY A 57 5.21 -0.87 10.80
CA GLY A 57 6.12 -1.62 9.94
C GLY A 57 6.01 -3.13 10.21
N GLY A 58 6.80 -3.93 9.49
CA GLY A 58 6.87 -5.37 9.68
C GLY A 58 6.61 -6.15 8.40
N GLU A 59 6.01 -7.33 8.56
CA GLU A 59 5.79 -8.25 7.45
C GLU A 59 4.76 -7.70 6.46
N ILE A 60 5.13 -7.69 5.18
CA ILE A 60 4.25 -7.30 4.09
C ILE A 60 3.44 -8.53 3.65
N ARG A 61 2.11 -8.43 3.75
CA ARG A 61 1.18 -9.47 3.30
C ARG A 61 0.59 -9.12 1.95
N ARG A 62 0.98 -9.83 0.89
CA ARG A 62 0.39 -9.71 -0.45
C ARG A 62 -1.06 -10.21 -0.43
N LEU A 63 -1.98 -9.45 -1.04
CA LEU A 63 -3.41 -9.75 -1.08
C LEU A 63 -3.90 -10.23 -2.45
N THR A 64 -3.25 -9.78 -3.52
CA THR A 64 -3.58 -10.15 -4.90
C THR A 64 -2.39 -10.83 -5.57
N ASP A 65 -2.66 -11.74 -6.50
CA ASP A 65 -1.65 -12.29 -7.41
C ASP A 65 -2.32 -12.63 -8.73
N ASN A 66 -2.30 -11.70 -9.68
CA ASN A 66 -2.98 -11.92 -10.95
C ASN A 66 -2.37 -11.13 -12.12
N ALA A 67 -3.03 -11.18 -13.28
CA ALA A 67 -2.53 -10.59 -14.51
C ALA A 67 -3.05 -9.17 -14.78
N ALA A 68 -4.08 -8.73 -14.05
CA ALA A 68 -4.62 -7.39 -14.14
C ALA A 68 -3.82 -6.44 -13.23
N PRO A 69 -3.68 -5.15 -13.60
CA PRO A 69 -3.07 -4.17 -12.74
C PRO A 69 -4.09 -3.59 -11.75
N GLU A 70 -3.78 -3.64 -10.45
CA GLU A 70 -4.60 -3.02 -9.40
C GLU A 70 -4.26 -1.54 -9.16
N SER A 71 -5.28 -0.75 -8.83
CA SER A 71 -5.23 0.69 -8.54
C SER A 71 -6.47 1.20 -7.78
N SER A 72 -6.48 2.49 -7.42
CA SER A 72 -7.61 3.20 -6.76
C SER A 72 -8.03 2.54 -5.45
N LEU A 73 -7.06 2.32 -4.57
CA LEU A 73 -7.28 1.68 -3.28
C LEU A 73 -8.16 2.54 -2.38
N ALA A 74 -9.17 1.92 -1.78
CA ALA A 74 -9.96 2.52 -0.71
C ALA A 74 -10.35 1.48 0.34
N TRP A 75 -10.29 1.87 1.61
CA TRP A 75 -10.83 1.05 2.69
C TRP A 75 -12.34 1.18 2.76
N HIS A 76 -13.02 0.06 2.95
CA HIS A 76 -14.38 0.07 3.42
C HIS A 76 -14.41 0.60 4.87
N PRO A 77 -15.47 1.33 5.30
CA PRO A 77 -15.54 1.89 6.64
C PRO A 77 -15.47 0.90 7.82
N ASP A 78 -15.67 -0.40 7.57
CA ASP A 78 -15.51 -1.45 8.59
C ASP A 78 -14.05 -1.82 8.90
N GLY A 79 -13.09 -1.36 8.08
CA GLY A 79 -11.68 -1.70 8.23
C GLY A 79 -11.32 -3.15 7.91
N GLU A 80 -12.24 -3.93 7.33
CA GLU A 80 -12.02 -5.35 6.99
C GLU A 80 -11.94 -5.59 5.49
N ARG A 81 -12.46 -4.66 4.69
CA ARG A 81 -12.54 -4.79 3.23
C ARG A 81 -11.82 -3.67 2.51
N LEU A 82 -11.31 -4.01 1.33
CA LEU A 82 -10.68 -3.08 0.39
C LEU A 82 -11.49 -3.04 -0.90
N LEU A 83 -11.63 -1.85 -1.45
CA LEU A 83 -12.11 -1.59 -2.80
C LEU A 83 -10.91 -1.21 -3.67
N PHE A 84 -10.88 -1.73 -4.89
CA PHE A 84 -9.82 -1.48 -5.87
C PHE A 84 -10.33 -1.81 -7.28
N ARG A 85 -9.56 -1.41 -8.31
CA ARG A 85 -9.84 -1.66 -9.73
C ARG A 85 -8.61 -2.04 -10.53
#